data_AF-A0A975ST96-F1
#
_entry.id   AF-A0A975ST96-F1
#
_cell.length_a   1.000
_cell.length_b   1.000
_cell.length_c   1.000
_cell.angle_alpha   90.00
_cell.angle_beta   90.00
_cell.angle_gamma   90.00
#
_symmetry.space_group_name_H-M   'P 1'
#
loop_
_entity.id
_entity.type
_entity.pdbx_description
1 polymer ?
#
loop_
_entity_poly.entity_id
_entity_poly.type
_entity_poly.pdbx_seq_one_letter_code
_entity_poly.pdbx_strand_id
1 'polypeptide(L)'
;MSLTPSEPDEAEPLCEAAKAFVAEFTAVADAASRNLRIWANLEDLYRAPESNDLRLGIFRPARAAGSACSKAERAARALYGYANELEDFRRRYDDLCQRIGHHEAEVSAAAKETRTVKVRASYQTTDTITLAINGVDQALVEQGLALEEEVLVYESDLEQAQITCANALNDAWGGQAYVQSDLTWLGDPHGFGTTVEAKRQSVDLDGNPWGSLDAKRLAQGSGHRYLRSAGMWNSAVETVVGPLRLINPFDPGRAANSWSSL
;
A
#
# COMPACT_ATOMS: atom_id res chain seq x y z
N MET A 1 -9.27 14.25 -3.37
CA MET A 1 -8.81 13.53 -4.57
C MET A 1 -9.66 12.28 -4.69
N SER A 2 -9.96 11.84 -5.92
CA SER A 2 -10.61 10.55 -6.20
C SER A 2 -9.73 9.41 -5.67
N LEU A 3 -10.34 8.25 -5.36
CA LEU A 3 -9.61 7.08 -4.90
C LEU A 3 -8.78 6.51 -6.05
N THR A 4 -7.46 6.46 -5.93
CA THR A 4 -6.57 5.94 -6.97
C THR A 4 -5.52 5.02 -6.33
N PRO A 5 -5.56 3.71 -6.62
CA PRO A 5 -4.52 2.78 -6.17
C PRO A 5 -3.14 3.15 -6.74
N SER A 6 -2.07 2.71 -6.09
CA SER A 6 -0.70 2.83 -6.58
C SER A 6 -0.50 1.96 -7.81
N GLU A 7 0.18 2.51 -8.81
CA GLU A 7 0.50 1.74 -10.01
C GLU A 7 1.63 0.75 -9.70
N PRO A 8 1.51 -0.54 -10.07
CA PRO A 8 2.57 -1.51 -9.84
C PRO A 8 3.71 -1.31 -10.83
N ASP A 9 4.91 -1.70 -10.43
CA ASP A 9 6.11 -1.63 -11.28
C ASP A 9 5.93 -2.40 -12.61
N GLU A 10 6.78 -2.11 -13.59
CA GLU A 10 6.80 -2.83 -14.87
C GLU A 10 7.73 -4.06 -14.81
N ALA A 11 7.17 -5.24 -15.12
CA ALA A 11 7.89 -6.51 -15.05
C ALA A 11 9.03 -6.64 -16.08
N GLU A 12 8.81 -6.20 -17.32
CA GLU A 12 9.79 -6.36 -18.41
C GLU A 12 11.09 -5.56 -18.15
N PRO A 13 11.05 -4.25 -17.84
CA PRO A 13 12.26 -3.49 -17.49
C PRO A 13 13.01 -4.09 -16.31
N LEU A 14 12.28 -4.59 -15.30
CA LEU A 14 12.87 -5.24 -14.13
C LEU A 14 13.63 -6.51 -14.51
N CYS A 15 13.03 -7.33 -15.37
CA CYS A 15 13.65 -8.56 -15.87
C CYS A 15 14.90 -8.25 -16.71
N GLU A 16 14.84 -7.25 -17.59
CA GLU A 16 16.01 -6.85 -18.40
C GLU A 16 17.14 -6.29 -17.53
N ALA A 17 16.83 -5.47 -16.53
CA ALA A 17 17.80 -4.99 -15.55
C ALA A 17 18.45 -6.15 -14.77
N ALA A 18 17.66 -7.14 -14.34
CA ALA A 18 18.16 -8.32 -13.65
C ALA A 18 19.09 -9.17 -14.54
N LYS A 19 18.75 -9.35 -15.82
CA LYS A 19 19.61 -10.03 -16.81
C LYS A 19 20.93 -9.29 -16.99
N ALA A 20 20.89 -7.98 -17.21
CA ALA A 20 22.07 -7.15 -17.39
C ALA A 20 22.99 -7.20 -16.16
N PHE A 21 22.41 -7.13 -14.96
CA PHE A 21 23.14 -7.21 -13.70
C PHE A 21 23.93 -8.53 -13.57
N VAL A 22 23.30 -9.67 -13.87
CA VAL A 22 23.99 -10.98 -13.84
C VAL A 22 25.08 -11.07 -14.90
N ALA A 23 24.84 -10.54 -16.10
CA ALA A 23 25.80 -10.58 -17.19
C ALA A 23 27.11 -9.85 -16.82
N GLU A 24 27.02 -8.70 -16.16
CA GLU A 24 28.20 -7.95 -15.69
C GLU A 24 29.04 -8.75 -14.68
N PHE A 25 28.41 -9.32 -13.66
CA PHE A 25 29.15 -10.12 -12.67
C PHE A 25 29.73 -11.41 -13.26
N THR A 26 29.04 -12.01 -14.22
CA THR A 26 29.54 -13.16 -14.96
C THR A 26 30.81 -12.79 -15.74
N ALA A 27 30.79 -11.66 -16.44
CA ALA A 27 31.95 -11.18 -17.19
C ALA A 27 33.17 -10.91 -16.28
N VAL A 28 32.94 -10.33 -15.10
CA VAL A 28 34.00 -10.12 -14.09
C VAL A 28 34.55 -11.44 -13.56
N ALA A 29 33.69 -12.41 -13.25
CA ALA A 29 34.09 -13.73 -12.79
C ALA A 29 34.90 -14.49 -13.85
N ASP A 30 34.50 -14.40 -15.12
CA ASP A 30 35.23 -14.98 -16.25
C ASP A 30 36.60 -14.33 -16.44
N ALA A 31 36.68 -13.00 -16.37
CA ALA A 31 37.95 -12.29 -16.48
C ALA A 31 38.92 -12.67 -15.35
N ALA A 32 38.43 -12.73 -14.11
CA ALA A 32 39.26 -13.12 -12.96
C ALA A 32 39.70 -14.59 -13.06
N SER A 33 38.83 -15.48 -13.54
CA SER A 33 39.16 -16.89 -13.79
C SER A 33 40.19 -17.06 -14.89
N ARG A 34 40.11 -16.27 -15.98
CA ARG A 34 41.13 -16.25 -17.03
C ARG A 34 42.49 -15.82 -16.50
N ASN A 35 42.55 -14.76 -15.70
CA ASN A 35 43.80 -14.30 -15.07
C ASN A 35 44.41 -15.38 -14.18
N LEU A 36 43.60 -16.06 -13.36
CA LEU A 36 44.06 -17.16 -12.53
C LEU A 36 44.68 -18.30 -13.37
N ARG A 37 44.06 -18.67 -14.50
CA ARG A 37 44.59 -19.70 -15.41
C ARG A 37 45.92 -19.29 -16.06
N ILE A 38 46.03 -18.04 -16.51
CA ILE A 38 47.29 -17.51 -17.07
C ILE A 38 48.42 -17.63 -16.04
N TRP A 39 48.13 -17.27 -14.79
CA TRP A 39 49.11 -17.36 -13.71
C TRP A 39 49.47 -18.79 -13.33
N ALA A 40 48.50 -19.71 -13.30
CA ALA A 40 48.79 -21.13 -13.08
C ALA A 40 49.79 -21.68 -14.11
N ASN A 41 49.71 -21.22 -15.36
CA ASN A 41 50.67 -21.61 -16.41
C ASN A 41 52.04 -20.91 -16.26
N LEU A 42 52.10 -19.76 -15.60
CA LEU A 42 53.35 -19.01 -15.34
C LEU A 42 54.09 -19.52 -14.10
N GLU A 43 53.39 -20.14 -13.14
CA GLU A 43 53.98 -20.61 -11.87
C GLU A 43 55.15 -21.59 -12.10
N ASP A 44 55.05 -22.43 -13.13
CA ASP A 44 56.14 -23.35 -13.50
C ASP A 44 57.37 -22.63 -14.07
N LEU A 45 57.18 -21.42 -14.63
CA LEU A 45 58.20 -20.60 -15.28
C LEU A 45 58.78 -19.52 -14.35
N TYR A 46 58.04 -19.11 -13.33
CA TYR A 46 58.38 -18.00 -12.43
C TYR A 46 58.60 -18.47 -10.99
N ARG A 47 59.88 -18.67 -10.61
CA ARG A 47 60.29 -19.19 -9.29
C ARG A 47 60.97 -18.14 -8.39
N ALA A 48 60.43 -16.92 -8.39
CA ALA A 48 60.89 -15.88 -7.49
C ALA A 48 60.29 -16.06 -6.07
N PRO A 49 60.93 -15.55 -5.00
CA PRO A 49 60.45 -15.71 -3.62
C PRO A 49 59.05 -15.14 -3.38
N GLU A 50 58.63 -14.12 -4.13
CA GLU A 50 57.31 -13.49 -4.07
C GLU A 50 56.21 -14.23 -4.86
N SER A 51 56.54 -15.31 -5.58
CA SER A 51 55.60 -16.05 -6.43
C SER A 51 54.33 -16.51 -5.70
N ASN A 52 54.46 -16.98 -4.45
CA ASN A 52 53.32 -17.40 -3.65
C ASN A 52 52.43 -16.22 -3.22
N ASP A 53 53.03 -15.05 -2.93
CA ASP A 53 52.28 -13.84 -2.58
C ASP A 53 51.51 -13.32 -3.80
N LEU A 54 52.14 -13.35 -4.99
CA LEU A 54 51.47 -13.05 -6.25
C LEU A 54 50.29 -14.01 -6.47
N ARG A 55 50.52 -15.32 -6.39
CA ARG A 55 49.49 -16.36 -6.54
C ARG A 55 48.28 -16.11 -5.62
N LEU A 56 48.52 -15.82 -4.34
CA LEU A 56 47.46 -15.45 -3.39
C LEU A 56 46.75 -14.15 -3.78
N GLY A 57 47.51 -13.15 -4.25
CA GLY A 57 47.00 -11.88 -4.77
C GLY A 57 46.06 -12.04 -5.97
N ILE A 58 46.24 -13.08 -6.79
CA ILE A 58 45.40 -13.38 -7.96
C ILE A 58 44.21 -14.27 -7.61
N PHE A 59 44.43 -15.24 -6.72
CA PHE A 59 43.39 -16.17 -6.29
C PHE A 59 42.25 -15.45 -5.55
N ARG A 60 42.57 -14.45 -4.72
CA ARG A 60 41.58 -13.70 -3.94
C ARG A 60 40.55 -12.97 -4.83
N PRO A 61 40.93 -12.17 -5.84
CA PRO A 61 40.01 -11.59 -6.82
C PRO A 61 39.15 -12.63 -7.53
N ALA A 62 39.70 -13.77 -7.97
CA ALA A 62 38.93 -14.81 -8.64
C ALA A 62 37.85 -15.41 -7.73
N ARG A 63 38.20 -15.71 -6.48
CA ARG A 63 37.23 -16.19 -5.49
C ARG A 63 36.17 -15.13 -5.15
N ALA A 64 36.59 -13.87 -4.98
CA ALA A 64 35.67 -12.78 -4.69
C ALA A 64 34.70 -12.52 -5.86
N ALA A 65 35.18 -12.53 -7.10
CA ALA A 65 34.37 -12.36 -8.30
C ALA A 65 33.37 -13.51 -8.47
N GLY A 66 33.80 -14.76 -8.28
CA GLY A 66 32.89 -15.91 -8.28
C GLY A 66 31.81 -15.80 -7.21
N SER A 67 32.16 -15.41 -5.98
CA SER A 67 31.19 -15.17 -4.91
C SER A 67 30.22 -14.04 -5.25
N ALA A 68 30.70 -12.97 -5.89
CA ALA A 68 29.85 -11.84 -6.29
C ALA A 68 28.89 -12.23 -7.42
N CYS A 69 29.32 -13.06 -8.38
CA CYS A 69 28.45 -13.64 -9.41
C CYS A 69 27.32 -14.47 -8.81
N SER A 70 27.62 -15.39 -7.88
CA SER A 70 26.56 -16.16 -7.21
C SER A 70 25.60 -15.29 -6.38
N LYS A 71 26.08 -14.16 -5.82
CA LYS A 71 25.21 -13.17 -5.16
C LYS A 71 24.30 -12.48 -6.17
N ALA A 72 24.84 -12.07 -7.32
CA ALA A 72 24.06 -11.45 -8.39
C ALA A 72 22.97 -12.39 -8.95
N GLU A 73 23.26 -13.67 -9.11
CA GLU A 73 22.27 -14.68 -9.52
C GLU A 73 21.15 -14.87 -8.49
N ARG A 74 21.45 -14.76 -7.19
CA ARG A 74 20.41 -14.79 -6.14
C ARG A 74 19.56 -13.53 -6.17
N ALA A 75 20.19 -12.36 -6.35
CA ALA A 75 19.48 -11.09 -6.49
C ALA A 75 18.55 -11.09 -7.71
N ALA A 76 19.03 -11.55 -8.87
CA ALA A 76 18.20 -11.66 -10.07
C ALA A 76 17.02 -12.60 -9.89
N ARG A 77 17.18 -13.72 -9.17
CA ARG A 77 16.07 -14.61 -8.83
C ARG A 77 14.99 -13.93 -7.99
N ALA A 78 15.38 -13.08 -7.03
CA ALA A 78 14.44 -12.29 -6.26
C ALA A 78 13.65 -11.32 -7.16
N LEU A 79 14.36 -10.61 -8.05
CA LEU A 79 13.76 -9.67 -9.00
C LEU A 79 12.80 -10.38 -9.97
N TYR A 80 13.15 -11.56 -10.50
CA TYR A 80 12.24 -12.35 -11.34
C TYR A 80 11.02 -12.86 -10.55
N GLY A 81 11.20 -13.22 -9.27
CA GLY A 81 10.10 -13.60 -8.40
C GLY A 81 9.09 -12.46 -8.28
N TYR A 82 9.57 -11.27 -7.93
CA TYR A 82 8.73 -10.07 -7.86
C TYR A 82 8.11 -9.73 -9.22
N ALA A 83 8.88 -9.81 -10.31
CA ALA A 83 8.38 -9.55 -11.67
C ALA A 83 7.20 -10.46 -12.06
N ASN A 84 7.21 -11.73 -11.64
CA ASN A 84 6.10 -12.65 -11.90
C ASN A 84 4.84 -12.25 -11.13
N GLU A 85 4.98 -11.71 -9.90
CA GLU A 85 3.85 -11.23 -9.10
C GLU A 85 3.26 -9.92 -9.67
N LEU A 86 4.08 -9.10 -10.34
CA LEU A 86 3.64 -7.82 -10.94
C LEU A 86 2.55 -7.99 -12.01
N GLU A 87 2.48 -9.12 -12.72
CA GLU A 87 1.38 -9.36 -13.66
C GLU A 87 0.02 -9.44 -12.94
N ASP A 88 -0.02 -10.11 -11.78
CA ASP A 88 -1.24 -10.23 -10.99
C ASP A 88 -1.58 -8.90 -10.30
N PHE A 89 -0.58 -8.16 -9.83
CA PHE A 89 -0.79 -6.80 -9.34
C PHE A 89 -1.32 -5.86 -10.42
N ARG A 90 -0.84 -5.97 -11.66
CA ARG A 90 -1.33 -5.18 -12.79
C ARG A 90 -2.80 -5.50 -13.10
N ARG A 91 -3.17 -6.78 -13.13
CA ARG A 91 -4.58 -7.19 -13.31
C ARG A 91 -5.49 -6.65 -12.22
N ARG A 92 -5.07 -6.76 -10.95
CA ARG A 92 -5.84 -6.22 -9.81
C ARG A 92 -5.96 -4.69 -9.89
N TYR A 93 -4.88 -4.01 -10.24
CA TYR A 93 -4.86 -2.56 -10.42
C TYR A 93 -5.85 -2.11 -11.51
N ASP A 94 -5.83 -2.74 -12.68
CA ASP A 94 -6.72 -2.41 -13.80
C ASP A 94 -8.19 -2.66 -13.44
N ASP A 95 -8.50 -3.79 -12.79
CA ASP A 95 -9.84 -4.11 -12.29
C ASP A 95 -10.34 -3.08 -11.26
N LEU A 96 -9.50 -2.74 -10.27
CA LEU A 96 -9.84 -1.75 -9.24
C LEU A 96 -10.07 -0.37 -9.86
N CYS A 97 -9.19 0.08 -10.75
CA CYS A 97 -9.35 1.36 -11.46
C CYS A 97 -10.67 1.41 -12.24
N GLN A 98 -11.00 0.33 -12.96
CA GLN A 98 -12.26 0.25 -13.71
C GLN A 98 -13.48 0.31 -12.79
N ARG A 99 -13.48 -0.46 -11.69
CA ARG A 99 -14.58 -0.52 -10.74
C ARG A 99 -14.76 0.79 -9.97
N ILE A 100 -13.67 1.44 -9.57
CA ILE A 100 -13.70 2.76 -8.96
C ILE A 100 -14.26 3.79 -9.94
N GLY A 101 -13.79 3.80 -11.20
CA GLY A 101 -14.29 4.71 -12.22
C GLY A 101 -15.79 4.54 -12.49
N HIS A 102 -16.27 3.29 -12.55
CA HIS A 102 -17.71 3.00 -12.66
C HIS A 102 -18.49 3.52 -11.45
N HIS A 103 -18.00 3.20 -10.24
CA HIS A 103 -18.63 3.63 -8.99
C HIS A 103 -18.71 5.16 -8.87
N GLU A 104 -17.64 5.88 -9.22
CA GLU A 104 -17.64 7.34 -9.19
C GLU A 104 -18.59 7.96 -10.21
N ALA A 105 -18.78 7.31 -11.37
CA ALA A 105 -19.78 7.74 -12.34
C ALA A 105 -21.21 7.57 -11.80
N GLU A 106 -21.51 6.45 -11.14
CA GLU A 106 -22.80 6.21 -10.47
C GLU A 106 -23.05 7.23 -9.35
N VAL A 107 -22.04 7.49 -8.51
CA VAL A 107 -22.11 8.51 -7.46
C VAL A 107 -22.36 9.89 -8.05
N SER A 108 -21.68 10.25 -9.13
CA SER A 108 -21.87 11.54 -9.81
C SER A 108 -23.27 11.69 -10.40
N ALA A 109 -23.83 10.62 -10.96
CA ALA A 109 -25.20 10.60 -11.47
C ALA A 109 -26.22 10.75 -10.32
N ALA A 110 -26.07 9.97 -9.25
CA ALA A 110 -26.92 10.01 -8.07
C ALA A 110 -26.83 11.36 -7.34
N ALA A 111 -25.65 11.99 -7.31
CA ALA A 111 -25.43 13.29 -6.69
C ALA A 111 -26.25 14.41 -7.34
N LYS A 112 -26.51 14.31 -8.65
CA LYS A 112 -27.29 15.30 -9.41
C LYS A 112 -28.80 15.13 -9.21
N GLU A 113 -29.24 13.96 -8.75
CA GLU A 113 -30.63 13.70 -8.43
C GLU A 113 -31.00 14.37 -7.10
N THR A 114 -32.04 15.19 -7.08
CA THR A 114 -32.61 15.72 -5.84
C THR A 114 -33.79 14.85 -5.42
N ARG A 115 -33.66 14.16 -4.28
CA ARG A 115 -34.74 13.41 -3.67
C ARG A 115 -35.34 14.20 -2.51
N THR A 116 -36.65 14.09 -2.34
CA THR A 116 -37.34 14.67 -1.18
C THR A 116 -37.80 13.56 -0.26
N VAL A 117 -37.40 13.63 1.00
CA VAL A 117 -37.79 12.65 2.01
C VAL A 117 -38.58 13.34 3.11
N LYS A 118 -39.75 12.79 3.42
CA LYS A 118 -40.53 13.24 4.58
C LYS A 118 -40.05 12.50 5.82
N VAL A 119 -39.59 13.26 6.81
CA VAL A 119 -39.11 12.72 8.08
C VAL A 119 -39.89 13.39 9.20
N ARG A 120 -40.11 12.66 10.29
CA ARG A 120 -40.77 13.20 11.48
C ARG A 120 -39.88 14.28 12.11
N ALA A 121 -40.43 15.45 12.39
CA ALA A 121 -39.70 16.60 12.92
C ALA A 121 -39.14 16.35 14.33
N SER A 122 -39.84 15.53 15.12
CA SER A 122 -39.48 15.12 16.47
C SER A 122 -40.14 13.78 16.80
N TYR A 123 -39.56 13.03 17.75
CA TYR A 123 -40.17 11.81 18.29
C TYR A 123 -41.47 12.08 19.05
N GLN A 124 -41.69 13.32 19.50
CA GLN A 124 -42.84 13.72 20.31
C GLN A 124 -44.01 14.31 19.51
N THR A 125 -43.81 14.67 18.24
CA THR A 125 -44.85 15.32 17.41
C THR A 125 -45.15 14.49 16.16
N THR A 126 -46.36 14.57 15.61
CA THR A 126 -46.72 13.94 14.32
C THR A 126 -46.30 14.76 13.11
N ASP A 127 -45.70 15.94 13.34
CA ASP A 127 -45.30 16.85 12.27
C ASP A 127 -44.17 16.24 11.44
N THR A 128 -44.30 16.35 10.12
CA THR A 128 -43.29 15.88 9.17
C THR A 128 -42.63 17.08 8.49
N ILE A 129 -41.30 17.08 8.44
CA ILE A 129 -40.51 17.99 7.62
C ILE A 129 -40.11 17.30 6.31
N THR A 130 -40.03 18.07 5.23
CA THR A 130 -39.51 17.57 3.94
C THR A 130 -38.05 18.01 3.81
N LEU A 131 -37.15 17.04 3.64
CA LEU A 131 -35.73 17.29 3.41
C LEU A 131 -35.40 17.04 1.95
N ALA A 132 -34.68 17.97 1.32
CA ALA A 132 -34.03 17.75 0.04
C ALA A 132 -32.66 17.10 0.29
N ILE A 133 -32.42 15.96 -0.35
CA ILE A 133 -31.18 15.20 -0.27
C ILE A 133 -30.70 14.86 -1.69
N ASN A 134 -29.43 14.54 -1.84
CA ASN A 134 -28.94 13.92 -3.08
C ASN A 134 -29.42 12.45 -3.19
N GLY A 135 -29.33 11.88 -4.39
CA GLY A 135 -29.74 10.50 -4.68
C GLY A 135 -28.77 9.41 -4.19
N VAL A 136 -27.63 9.76 -3.58
CA VAL A 136 -26.67 8.79 -3.06
C VAL A 136 -27.32 8.05 -1.89
N ASP A 137 -27.50 6.74 -2.07
CA ASP A 137 -28.12 5.87 -1.08
C ASP A 137 -27.10 5.03 -0.31
N GLN A 138 -27.59 4.25 0.64
CA GLN A 138 -26.76 3.48 1.54
C GLN A 138 -25.99 2.37 0.81
N ALA A 139 -26.61 1.73 -0.18
CA ALA A 139 -25.97 0.68 -0.96
C ALA A 139 -24.76 1.23 -1.73
N LEU A 140 -24.88 2.43 -2.30
CA LEU A 140 -23.77 3.08 -2.99
C LEU A 140 -22.64 3.44 -2.01
N VAL A 141 -22.96 3.86 -0.79
CA VAL A 141 -21.93 4.11 0.25
C VAL A 141 -21.22 2.81 0.64
N GLU A 142 -21.95 1.72 0.86
CA GLU A 142 -21.39 0.42 1.24
C GLU A 142 -20.50 -0.16 0.15
N GLN A 143 -20.89 -0.04 -1.12
CA GLN A 143 -20.05 -0.41 -2.26
C GLN A 143 -18.75 0.38 -2.30
N GLY A 144 -18.82 1.69 -2.03
CA GLY A 144 -17.63 2.53 -1.96
C GLY A 144 -16.69 2.09 -0.83
N LEU A 145 -17.22 1.80 0.37
CA LEU A 145 -16.39 1.32 1.49
C LEU A 145 -15.73 -0.03 1.20
N ALA A 146 -16.42 -0.92 0.47
CA ALA A 146 -15.82 -2.19 0.02
C ALA A 146 -14.67 -1.96 -0.96
N LEU A 147 -14.83 -1.04 -1.92
CA LEU A 147 -13.74 -0.64 -2.83
C LEU A 147 -12.56 -0.01 -2.09
N GLU A 148 -12.82 0.84 -1.10
CA GLU A 148 -11.78 1.44 -0.25
C GLU A 148 -10.98 0.35 0.47
N GLU A 149 -11.66 -0.63 1.08
CA GLU A 149 -11.01 -1.77 1.74
C GLU A 149 -10.16 -2.61 0.77
N GLU A 150 -10.67 -2.89 -0.44
CA GLU A 150 -9.91 -3.63 -1.45
C GLU A 150 -8.65 -2.89 -1.90
N VAL A 151 -8.70 -1.56 -1.99
CA VAL A 151 -7.51 -0.73 -2.26
C VAL A 151 -6.51 -0.85 -1.10
N LEU A 152 -6.94 -0.77 0.15
CA LEU A 152 -6.02 -0.92 1.30
C LEU A 152 -5.31 -2.27 1.30
N VAL A 153 -6.04 -3.35 0.99
CA VAL A 153 -5.47 -4.69 0.86
C VAL A 153 -4.49 -4.75 -0.32
N TYR A 154 -4.85 -4.18 -1.48
CA TYR A 154 -3.97 -4.09 -2.64
C TYR A 154 -2.64 -3.39 -2.31
N GLU A 155 -2.68 -2.22 -1.67
CA GLU A 155 -1.48 -1.47 -1.29
C GLU A 155 -0.61 -2.26 -0.30
N SER A 156 -1.23 -2.90 0.69
CA SER A 156 -0.50 -3.72 1.65
C SER A 156 0.16 -4.94 1.00
N ASP A 157 -0.52 -5.59 0.07
CA ASP A 157 0.03 -6.74 -0.65
C ASP A 157 1.22 -6.31 -1.53
N LEU A 158 1.09 -5.17 -2.25
CA LEU A 158 2.14 -4.63 -3.11
C LEU A 158 3.39 -4.26 -2.30
N GLU A 159 3.21 -3.52 -1.20
CA GLU A 159 4.31 -3.16 -0.30
C GLU A 159 4.98 -4.39 0.31
N GLN A 160 4.21 -5.43 0.67
CA GLN A 160 4.74 -6.67 1.22
C GLN A 160 5.57 -7.45 0.18
N ALA A 161 5.14 -7.46 -1.09
CA ALA A 161 5.90 -8.05 -2.18
C ALA A 161 7.24 -7.29 -2.39
N GLN A 162 7.20 -5.96 -2.35
CA GLN A 162 8.40 -5.11 -2.41
C GLN A 162 9.37 -5.37 -1.25
N ILE A 163 8.87 -5.47 -0.01
CA ILE A 163 9.67 -5.82 1.17
C ILE A 163 10.31 -7.20 1.01
N THR A 164 9.53 -8.18 0.54
CA THR A 164 10.01 -9.56 0.33
C THR A 164 11.15 -9.58 -0.69
N CYS A 165 11.00 -8.86 -1.80
CA CYS A 165 12.03 -8.69 -2.81
C CYS A 165 13.28 -7.99 -2.23
N ALA A 166 13.09 -6.84 -1.55
CA ALA A 166 14.16 -6.07 -0.94
C ALA A 166 14.95 -6.89 0.10
N ASN A 167 14.27 -7.71 0.90
CA ASN A 167 14.90 -8.59 1.88
C ASN A 167 15.71 -9.70 1.22
N ALA A 168 15.20 -10.31 0.15
CA ALA A 168 15.97 -11.28 -0.61
C ALA A 168 17.21 -10.67 -1.28
N LEU A 169 17.13 -9.41 -1.71
CA LEU A 169 18.29 -8.64 -2.19
C LEU A 169 19.30 -8.37 -1.06
N ASN A 170 18.83 -7.93 0.11
CA ASN A 170 19.69 -7.67 1.26
C ASN A 170 20.37 -8.93 1.77
N ASP A 171 19.68 -10.06 1.80
CA ASP A 171 20.25 -11.37 2.16
C ASP A 171 21.39 -11.80 1.21
N ALA A 172 21.31 -11.42 -0.06
CA ALA A 172 22.39 -11.70 -1.01
C ALA A 172 23.67 -10.90 -0.67
N TRP A 173 23.53 -9.69 -0.13
CA TRP A 173 24.63 -8.75 0.09
C TRP A 173 25.01 -8.52 1.57
N GLY A 174 24.26 -9.07 2.52
CA GLY A 174 24.46 -8.88 3.96
C GLY A 174 23.87 -7.57 4.50
N GLY A 175 22.82 -7.06 3.85
CA GLY A 175 22.06 -5.89 4.32
C GLY A 175 21.11 -6.24 5.47
N GLN A 176 20.57 -5.21 6.13
CA GLN A 176 19.52 -5.39 7.14
C GLN A 176 18.16 -5.60 6.48
N ALA A 177 17.27 -6.35 7.12
CA ALA A 177 15.93 -6.59 6.59
C ALA A 177 15.03 -5.35 6.76
N TYR A 178 14.25 -5.04 5.73
CA TYR A 178 13.11 -4.15 5.78
C TYR A 178 11.93 -4.80 6.50
N VAL A 179 11.21 -3.99 7.26
CA VAL A 179 10.02 -4.38 8.02
C VAL A 179 8.95 -3.30 7.81
N GLN A 180 7.67 -3.68 7.93
CA GLN A 180 6.57 -2.72 7.88
C GLN A 180 6.74 -1.65 8.97
N SER A 181 6.52 -0.39 8.60
CA SER A 181 6.86 0.77 9.43
C SER A 181 6.07 0.81 10.74
N ASP A 182 4.85 0.28 10.75
CA ASP A 182 3.99 0.19 11.93
C ASP A 182 4.36 -0.97 12.88
N LEU A 183 5.19 -1.90 12.42
CA LEU A 183 5.70 -3.02 13.22
C LEU A 183 7.11 -2.75 13.79
N THR A 184 7.67 -1.58 13.52
CA THR A 184 8.97 -1.13 14.05
C THR A 184 8.83 0.19 14.80
N TRP A 185 9.95 0.73 15.26
CA TRP A 185 10.00 2.02 15.95
C TRP A 185 9.98 3.19 14.96
N LEU A 186 9.40 4.32 15.38
CA LEU A 186 9.24 5.50 14.55
C LEU A 186 10.61 6.08 14.12
N GLY A 187 10.91 6.06 12.82
CA GLY A 187 12.17 6.57 12.27
C GLY A 187 13.21 5.50 11.95
N ASP A 188 12.82 4.22 11.99
CA ASP A 188 13.66 3.13 11.49
C ASP A 188 14.03 3.35 10.02
N PRO A 189 15.33 3.44 9.65
CA PRO A 189 15.75 3.57 8.26
C PRO A 189 15.35 2.36 7.38
N HIS A 190 14.94 1.25 7.99
CA HIS A 190 14.44 0.04 7.33
C HIS A 190 12.92 -0.15 7.48
N GLY A 191 12.20 0.87 7.98
CA GLY A 191 10.75 0.93 7.93
C GLY A 191 10.26 1.29 6.53
N PHE A 192 9.47 0.42 5.90
CA PHE A 192 8.82 0.70 4.62
C PHE A 192 7.41 0.11 4.59
N GLY A 193 6.46 0.83 4.02
CA GLY A 193 5.06 0.40 3.96
C GLY A 193 4.39 0.29 5.33
N THR A 194 3.14 -0.16 5.33
CA THR A 194 2.30 -0.32 6.53
C THR A 194 1.32 -1.49 6.39
N THR A 195 0.91 -2.10 7.50
CA THR A 195 -0.17 -3.12 7.51
C THR A 195 -1.53 -2.57 7.08
N VAL A 196 -2.45 -3.44 6.66
CA VAL A 196 -3.84 -3.08 6.35
C VAL A 196 -4.51 -2.40 7.55
N GLU A 197 -4.27 -2.90 8.77
CA GLU A 197 -4.83 -2.32 9.99
C GLU A 197 -4.32 -0.90 10.25
N ALA A 198 -3.02 -0.66 10.07
CA ALA A 198 -2.43 0.67 10.21
C ALA A 198 -2.98 1.63 9.14
N LYS A 199 -3.13 1.16 7.89
CA LYS A 199 -3.77 1.94 6.83
C LYS A 199 -5.22 2.27 7.18
N ARG A 200 -6.01 1.30 7.66
CA ARG A 200 -7.39 1.52 8.08
C ARG A 200 -7.49 2.58 9.18
N GLN A 201 -6.57 2.59 10.14
CA GLN A 201 -6.54 3.63 11.18
C GLN A 201 -6.17 5.01 10.63
N SER A 202 -5.27 5.10 9.65
CA SER A 202 -4.92 6.38 9.00
C SER A 202 -6.08 6.97 8.20
N VAL A 203 -6.91 6.14 7.56
CA VAL A 203 -8.13 6.56 6.84
C VAL A 203 -9.04 7.36 7.76
N ASP A 204 -9.18 6.91 9.00
CA ASP A 204 -10.10 7.48 9.98
C ASP A 204 -9.58 8.78 10.61
N LEU A 205 -8.25 8.98 10.66
CA LEU A 205 -7.61 10.09 11.37
C LEU A 205 -7.15 11.23 10.45
N ASP A 206 -6.42 10.90 9.38
CA ASP A 206 -5.66 11.88 8.58
C ASP A 206 -6.09 11.91 7.10
N GLY A 207 -6.92 10.95 6.69
CA GLY A 207 -7.31 10.74 5.30
C GLY A 207 -6.24 9.99 4.50
N ASN A 208 -6.64 9.45 3.36
CA ASN A 208 -5.79 8.56 2.57
C ASN A 208 -4.87 9.31 1.61
N PRO A 209 -3.59 8.90 1.45
CA PRO A 209 -2.71 9.45 0.43
C PRO A 209 -3.21 9.15 -0.99
N TRP A 210 -3.90 8.02 -1.17
CA TRP A 210 -4.57 7.58 -2.40
C TRP A 210 -5.96 8.19 -2.61
N GLY A 211 -6.38 9.16 -1.79
CA GLY A 211 -7.66 9.85 -1.94
C GLY A 211 -8.86 9.12 -1.31
N SER A 212 -10.05 9.71 -1.45
CA SER A 212 -11.28 9.24 -0.78
C SER A 212 -12.46 9.28 -1.74
N LEU A 213 -13.34 8.29 -1.66
CA LEU A 213 -14.53 8.25 -2.52
C LEU A 213 -15.54 9.36 -2.18
N ASP A 214 -16.09 9.95 -3.24
CA ASP A 214 -17.07 11.03 -3.14
C ASP A 214 -18.39 10.57 -2.48
N ALA A 215 -18.74 9.28 -2.55
CA ALA A 215 -19.93 8.71 -1.94
C ALA A 215 -19.99 8.97 -0.42
N LYS A 216 -18.88 8.74 0.29
CA LYS A 216 -18.75 8.92 1.74
C LYS A 216 -18.96 10.39 2.13
N ARG A 217 -18.37 11.32 1.36
CA ARG A 217 -18.52 12.77 1.55
C ARG A 217 -19.96 13.23 1.31
N LEU A 218 -20.57 12.79 0.21
CA LEU A 218 -21.92 13.20 -0.19
C LEU A 218 -23.00 12.65 0.76
N ALA A 219 -22.79 11.45 1.30
CA ALA A 219 -23.64 10.88 2.34
C ALA A 219 -23.53 11.63 3.68
N GLN A 220 -22.47 12.40 3.94
CA GLN A 220 -22.30 13.26 5.13
C GLN A 220 -22.97 14.64 5.02
N GLY A 221 -23.70 14.90 3.94
CA GLY A 221 -24.56 16.08 3.79
C GLY A 221 -25.58 16.24 4.93
N SER A 222 -26.03 17.47 5.16
CA SER A 222 -26.92 17.83 6.28
C SER A 222 -28.24 17.04 6.28
N GLY A 223 -28.85 16.80 5.12
CA GLY A 223 -30.09 16.02 5.01
C GLY A 223 -29.88 14.52 5.29
N HIS A 224 -28.80 13.92 4.82
CA HIS A 224 -28.45 12.52 5.11
C HIS A 224 -28.02 12.29 6.56
N ARG A 225 -27.41 13.28 7.21
CA ARG A 225 -27.14 13.24 8.66
C ARG A 225 -28.43 13.17 9.47
N TYR A 226 -29.47 13.90 9.07
CA TYR A 226 -30.77 13.84 9.72
C TYR A 226 -31.43 12.47 9.58
N LEU A 227 -31.35 11.87 8.38
CA LEU A 227 -31.85 10.51 8.12
C LEU A 227 -31.13 9.45 8.97
N ARG A 228 -29.81 9.60 9.18
CA ARG A 228 -29.04 8.77 10.11
C ARG A 228 -29.48 8.94 11.55
N SER A 229 -29.61 10.17 12.05
CA SER A 229 -30.06 10.42 13.43
C SER A 229 -31.51 9.99 13.68
N ALA A 230 -32.35 9.98 12.65
CA ALA A 230 -33.73 9.52 12.72
C ALA A 230 -33.87 7.97 12.64
N GLY A 231 -32.76 7.24 12.56
CA GLY A 231 -32.74 5.78 12.50
C GLY A 231 -33.17 5.19 11.15
N MET A 232 -33.29 6.01 10.10
CA MET A 232 -33.64 5.57 8.75
C MET A 232 -32.42 5.07 7.96
N TRP A 233 -31.21 5.37 8.43
CA TRP A 233 -29.92 4.88 7.91
C TRP A 233 -29.12 4.31 9.09
N ASN A 234 -29.35 3.04 9.41
CA ASN A 234 -28.64 2.34 10.48
C ASN A 234 -27.71 1.30 9.86
N SER A 235 -26.48 1.65 9.42
CA SER A 235 -25.32 0.73 9.48
C SER A 235 -24.03 1.20 8.80
N ALA A 236 -24.03 2.10 7.82
CA ALA A 236 -22.83 2.23 6.96
C ALA A 236 -21.61 3.01 7.53
N VAL A 237 -21.67 3.59 8.73
CA VAL A 237 -20.57 4.43 9.29
C VAL A 237 -20.28 4.14 10.76
N GLU A 238 -20.64 2.96 11.27
CA GLU A 238 -20.43 2.63 12.69
C GLU A 238 -18.96 2.54 13.13
N THR A 239 -17.99 2.63 12.21
CA THR A 239 -16.57 2.76 12.57
C THR A 239 -16.18 4.12 13.16
N VAL A 240 -17.04 5.15 13.14
CA VAL A 240 -16.73 6.48 13.75
C VAL A 240 -17.79 6.91 14.79
N VAL A 241 -18.26 5.99 15.64
CA VAL A 241 -19.20 6.33 16.73
C VAL A 241 -18.76 5.77 18.09
N GLY A 242 -17.56 6.14 18.51
CA GLY A 242 -17.24 6.28 19.94
C GLY A 242 -16.80 7.72 20.17
N PRO A 243 -17.72 8.70 20.34
CA PRO A 243 -18.49 8.89 21.58
C PRO A 243 -19.92 9.49 21.39
N LEU A 244 -20.44 9.57 20.16
CA LEU A 244 -21.70 10.29 19.85
C LEU A 244 -22.98 9.59 20.32
N ARG A 245 -22.91 8.34 20.83
CA ARG A 245 -24.07 7.69 21.48
C ARG A 245 -24.41 8.29 22.86
N LEU A 246 -23.59 9.20 23.40
CA LEU A 246 -23.84 9.84 24.71
C LEU A 246 -24.43 11.26 24.65
N ILE A 247 -24.58 11.84 23.46
CA ILE A 247 -25.15 13.19 23.32
C ILE A 247 -26.33 13.10 22.38
N ASN A 248 -27.54 13.00 22.96
CA ASN A 248 -28.77 13.35 22.26
C ASN A 248 -28.73 14.87 22.01
N PRO A 249 -28.49 15.37 20.78
CA PRO A 249 -28.30 16.81 20.54
C PRO A 249 -29.62 17.60 20.62
N PHE A 250 -30.75 16.93 20.82
CA PHE A 250 -32.09 17.53 20.79
C PHE A 250 -32.95 17.12 22.00
N ASP A 251 -32.37 17.11 23.20
CA ASP A 251 -33.14 17.32 24.43
C ASP A 251 -32.98 18.77 24.91
N PRO A 252 -33.85 19.70 24.45
CA PRO A 252 -33.82 21.10 24.90
C PRO A 252 -34.10 21.25 26.41
N GLY A 253 -34.55 20.19 27.10
CA GLY A 253 -34.77 20.18 28.55
C GLY A 253 -33.53 19.85 29.39
N ARG A 254 -32.47 19.25 28.81
CA ARG A 254 -31.25 18.89 29.54
C ARG A 254 -30.08 19.87 29.36
N ALA A 255 -30.07 20.66 28.28
CA ALA A 255 -29.03 21.68 28.07
C ALA A 255 -29.11 22.87 29.04
N ALA A 256 -30.25 23.06 29.73
CA ALA A 256 -30.45 24.17 30.66
C ALA A 256 -29.84 23.93 32.06
N ASN A 257 -29.46 22.70 32.42
CA ASN A 257 -29.10 22.36 33.80
C ASN A 257 -27.64 21.91 34.00
N SER A 258 -26.78 21.95 32.97
CA SER A 258 -25.39 21.47 33.07
C SER A 258 -24.32 22.57 33.05
N TRP A 259 -24.70 23.84 33.26
CA TRP A 259 -23.78 24.98 33.35
C TRP A 259 -23.95 25.80 34.64
N SER A 260 -24.50 25.20 35.70
CA SER A 260 -24.75 25.88 36.99
C SER A 260 -24.18 25.17 38.22
N SER A 261 -23.23 24.24 38.06
CA SER A 261 -22.35 23.80 39.16
C SER A 261 -21.18 22.99 38.63
N LEU A 262 -19.96 23.43 39.01
CA LEU A 262 -18.60 22.97 38.67
C LEU A 262 -17.94 23.67 37.48
#